data_AF-A0A2V8PML7-F1
#
_entry.id   AF-A0A2V8PML7-F1
#
_cell.length_a   1.000
_cell.length_b   1.000
_cell.length_c   1.000
_cell.angle_alpha   90.00
_cell.angle_beta   90.00
_cell.angle_gamma   90.00
#
_symmetry.space_group_name_H-M   'P 1'
#
loop_
_entity.id
_entity.type
_entity.pdbx_description
1 polymer ?
#
loop_
_entity_poly.entity_id
_entity_poly.type
_entity_poly.pdbx_seq_one_letter_code
_entity_poly.pdbx_strand_id
1 'polypeptide(L)'
;MFCPQCGVESSTDLKFCRSCGANLRVIGKAVSLSEAIARSDSVPAKIKDLVKNIKIEKVTDEVARAMEKMNKEIVRSSSEPTGRQLWWIHRRTKTPEQRRERHLTSGMIKFFSGGGLSIFLYFLSHALVLKLPPDVIAKIPFEIDPVVRVLWLVGLIPMLAGLGHILAGLTIRPAPLKQIEFPEQSPLRIDSEFERKDYTAESTVVNRREPPQSVTDRTTNILEHKIGS
;
A
#
# COMPACT_ATOMS: atom_id res chain seq x y z
N MET A 1 5.74 23.16 -8.22
CA MET A 1 6.11 21.78 -7.81
C MET A 1 4.85 20.92 -7.73
N PHE A 2 4.89 19.67 -8.21
CA PHE A 2 3.72 18.79 -8.18
C PHE A 2 3.63 18.03 -6.86
N CYS A 3 2.41 17.90 -6.31
CA CYS A 3 2.20 17.07 -5.12
C CYS A 3 2.23 15.59 -5.52
N PRO A 4 3.10 14.73 -4.94
CA PRO A 4 3.17 13.33 -5.33
C PRO A 4 1.97 12.51 -4.84
N GLN A 5 1.13 13.06 -3.96
CA GLN A 5 -0.04 12.36 -3.46
C GLN A 5 -1.29 12.56 -4.35
N CYS A 6 -1.43 13.73 -4.99
CA CYS A 6 -2.61 14.03 -5.81
C CYS A 6 -2.31 14.59 -7.21
N GLY A 7 -1.05 14.79 -7.56
CA GLY A 7 -0.63 15.28 -8.87
C GLY A 7 -0.91 16.76 -9.15
N VAL A 8 -1.54 17.49 -8.23
CA VAL A 8 -1.89 18.91 -8.43
C VAL A 8 -0.65 19.80 -8.31
N GLU A 9 -0.56 20.79 -9.18
CA GLU A 9 0.50 21.79 -9.14
C GLU A 9 0.35 22.69 -7.91
N SER A 10 1.45 22.86 -7.18
CA SER A 10 1.53 23.68 -5.98
C SER A 10 2.69 24.65 -6.08
N SER A 11 2.49 25.88 -5.62
CA SER A 11 3.57 26.86 -5.49
C SER A 11 4.55 26.44 -4.40
N THR A 12 5.82 26.78 -4.58
CA THR A 12 6.94 26.33 -3.73
C THR A 12 6.91 26.86 -2.30
N ASP A 13 6.11 27.89 -2.03
CA ASP A 13 6.03 28.54 -0.71
C ASP A 13 4.96 27.91 0.22
N LEU A 14 4.11 27.02 -0.30
CA LEU A 14 3.04 26.42 0.49
C LEU A 14 3.53 25.24 1.33
N LYS A 15 3.20 25.25 2.63
CA LYS A 15 3.54 24.16 3.56
C LYS A 15 2.71 22.89 3.32
N PHE A 16 1.51 23.04 2.77
CA PHE A 16 0.55 21.96 2.55
C PHE A 16 -0.08 22.06 1.16
N CYS A 17 -0.41 20.92 0.57
CA CYS A 17 -1.17 20.87 -0.68
C CYS A 17 -2.61 21.32 -0.45
N ARG A 18 -3.10 22.25 -1.28
CA ARG A 18 -4.49 22.75 -1.20
C ARG A 18 -5.54 21.71 -1.61
N SER A 19 -5.15 20.71 -2.40
CA SER A 19 -6.07 19.70 -2.91
C SER A 19 -6.20 18.48 -1.98
N CYS A 20 -5.10 17.98 -1.41
CA CYS A 20 -5.11 16.77 -0.58
C CYS A 20 -4.66 16.97 0.88
N GLY A 21 -4.20 18.16 1.26
CA GLY A 21 -3.70 18.45 2.61
C GLY A 21 -2.31 17.90 2.93
N ALA A 22 -1.62 17.25 1.99
CA ALA A 22 -0.30 16.66 2.23
C ALA A 22 0.76 17.72 2.60
N ASN A 23 1.62 17.42 3.58
CA ASN A 23 2.69 18.32 4.01
C ASN A 23 3.87 18.30 3.02
N LEU A 24 3.99 19.36 2.22
CA LEU A 24 4.97 19.46 1.15
C LEU A 24 6.41 19.65 1.67
N ARG A 25 6.60 20.08 2.92
CA ARG A 25 7.94 20.27 3.51
C ARG A 25 8.66 18.96 3.79
N VAL A 26 7.92 17.94 4.23
CA VAL A 26 8.48 16.61 4.53
C VAL A 26 8.73 15.86 3.23
N ILE A 27 7.76 15.94 2.32
CA ILE A 27 7.81 15.30 1.02
C ILE A 27 8.92 15.89 0.15
N GLY A 28 9.10 17.21 0.12
CA GLY A 28 10.16 17.86 -0.65
C GLY A 28 11.56 17.38 -0.27
N LYS A 29 11.83 17.17 1.04
CA LYS A 29 13.11 16.64 1.52
C LYS A 29 13.33 15.17 1.14
N ALA A 30 12.27 14.37 1.17
CA ALA A 30 12.34 12.96 0.78
C ALA A 30 12.55 12.81 -0.73
N VAL A 31 11.85 13.62 -1.54
CA VAL A 31 12.00 13.64 -3.00
C VAL A 31 13.39 14.12 -3.39
N SER A 32 13.92 15.19 -2.77
CA SER A 32 15.30 15.65 -3.03
C SER A 32 16.36 14.61 -2.67
N LEU A 33 16.15 13.83 -1.59
CA LEU A 33 17.05 12.72 -1.24
C LEU A 33 16.94 11.57 -2.24
N SER A 34 15.72 11.18 -2.63
CA SER A 34 15.53 10.12 -3.63
C SER A 34 16.09 10.51 -5.00
N GLU A 35 16.01 11.79 -5.37
CA GLU A 35 16.55 12.30 -6.63
C GLU A 35 18.09 12.38 -6.59
N ALA A 36 18.69 12.68 -5.43
CA ALA A 36 20.13 12.57 -5.24
C ALA A 36 20.60 11.11 -5.34
N ILE A 37 19.86 10.17 -4.76
CA ILE A 37 20.17 8.72 -4.81
C ILE A 37 19.99 8.16 -6.23
N ALA A 38 18.94 8.55 -6.94
CA ALA A 38 18.68 8.12 -8.32
C ALA A 38 19.71 8.64 -9.33
N ARG A 39 20.40 9.75 -9.04
CA ARG A 39 21.56 10.22 -9.81
C ARG A 39 22.90 9.59 -9.37
N SER A 40 22.89 8.79 -8.30
CA SER A 40 24.09 8.20 -7.69
C SER A 40 24.28 6.70 -8.01
N ASP A 41 23.73 6.20 -9.12
CA ASP A 41 23.94 4.81 -9.59
C ASP A 41 25.38 4.52 -10.07
N SER A 42 26.28 5.49 -9.99
CA SER A 42 27.72 5.25 -10.07
C SER A 42 28.34 5.45 -8.70
N VAL A 43 28.53 4.35 -7.97
CA VAL A 43 29.37 4.29 -6.77
C VAL A 43 30.75 4.86 -7.10
N PRO A 44 31.18 6.01 -6.53
CA PRO A 44 32.52 6.47 -6.73
C PRO A 44 33.37 5.93 -5.58
N ALA A 45 34.32 5.05 -5.93
CA ALA A 45 35.38 4.56 -5.05
C ALA A 45 36.16 5.67 -4.30
N LYS A 46 35.98 6.95 -4.69
CA LYS A 46 36.52 8.15 -4.04
C LYS A 46 35.97 8.48 -2.64
N ILE A 47 34.83 7.93 -2.22
CA ILE A 47 34.32 8.18 -0.85
C ILE A 47 35.21 7.49 0.20
N LYS A 48 35.83 6.36 -0.16
CA LYS A 48 36.71 5.59 0.73
C LYS A 48 38.01 6.35 1.08
N ASP A 49 38.46 7.24 0.20
CA ASP A 49 39.67 8.06 0.41
C ASP A 49 39.35 9.42 1.06
N LEU A 50 38.14 9.96 0.86
CA LEU A 50 37.68 11.17 1.55
C LEU A 50 37.37 10.92 3.03
N VAL A 51 36.87 9.73 3.39
CA VAL A 51 36.58 9.36 4.78
C VAL A 51 37.86 9.12 5.60
N LYS A 52 38.98 8.74 4.96
CA LYS A 52 40.27 8.54 5.65
C LYS A 52 40.98 9.84 6.06
N ASN A 53 40.64 10.98 5.44
CA ASN A 53 41.32 12.26 5.68
C ASN A 53 40.53 13.22 6.59
N ILE A 54 39.31 12.88 6.97
CA ILE A 54 38.58 13.65 7.99
C ILE A 54 39.10 13.15 9.34
N LYS A 55 39.75 14.04 10.12
CA LYS A 55 40.18 13.79 11.51
C LYS A 55 38.98 13.44 12.39
N ILE A 56 38.60 12.17 12.34
CA ILE A 56 37.59 11.50 13.17
C ILE A 56 38.33 10.89 14.37
N GLU A 57 39.04 11.71 15.15
CA GLU A 57 39.61 11.28 16.44
C GLU A 57 38.84 11.83 17.63
N LYS A 58 38.16 12.97 17.48
CA LYS A 58 37.43 13.59 18.61
C LYS A 58 35.96 13.22 18.68
N VAL A 59 35.32 12.96 17.53
CA VAL A 59 33.89 12.62 17.47
C VAL A 59 33.66 11.11 17.62
N THR A 60 34.66 10.30 17.33
CA THR A 60 34.63 8.84 17.54
C THR A 60 34.64 8.45 19.00
N ASP A 61 35.39 9.15 19.86
CA ASP A 61 35.45 8.82 21.28
C ASP A 61 34.12 9.12 22.00
N GLU A 62 33.45 10.22 21.65
CA GLU A 62 32.14 10.54 22.21
C GLU A 62 31.05 9.60 21.68
N VAL A 63 31.10 9.25 20.39
CA VAL A 63 30.18 8.27 19.79
C VAL A 63 30.45 6.85 20.29
N ALA A 64 31.71 6.47 20.52
CA ALA A 64 32.09 5.19 21.09
C ALA A 64 31.60 5.07 22.54
N ARG A 65 31.81 6.11 23.37
CA ARG A 65 31.27 6.13 24.74
C ARG A 65 29.74 6.14 24.77
N ALA A 66 29.09 6.85 23.84
CA ALA A 66 27.63 6.85 23.73
C ALA A 66 27.08 5.50 23.26
N MET A 67 27.72 4.86 22.26
CA MET A 67 27.35 3.51 21.81
C MET A 67 27.59 2.47 22.90
N GLU A 68 28.67 2.57 23.67
CA GLU A 68 28.97 1.62 24.73
C GLU A 68 27.99 1.76 25.90
N LYS A 69 27.55 2.97 26.20
CA LYS A 69 26.49 3.24 27.19
C LYS A 69 25.14 2.66 26.74
N MET A 70 24.80 2.83 25.45
CA MET A 70 23.60 2.25 24.85
C MET A 70 23.68 0.72 24.75
N ASN A 71 24.83 0.16 24.40
CA ASN A 71 25.05 -1.28 24.33
C ASN A 71 24.96 -1.91 25.73
N LYS A 72 25.43 -1.21 26.76
CA LYS A 72 25.29 -1.63 28.17
C LYS A 72 23.83 -1.59 28.65
N GLU A 73 23.02 -0.65 28.17
CA GLU A 73 21.57 -0.61 28.43
C GLU A 73 20.81 -1.69 27.65
N ILE A 74 21.24 -2.03 26.42
CA ILE A 74 20.68 -3.13 25.63
C ILE A 74 21.00 -4.48 26.30
N VAL A 75 22.24 -4.71 26.73
CA VAL A 75 22.64 -5.94 27.41
C VAL A 75 21.94 -6.09 28.76
N ARG A 76 21.68 -4.98 29.46
CA ARG A 76 20.95 -5.00 30.74
C ARG A 76 19.44 -5.17 30.57
N SER A 77 18.88 -4.85 29.39
CA SER A 77 17.48 -5.11 29.04
C SER A 77 17.27 -6.43 28.28
N SER A 78 18.35 -7.15 27.93
CA SER A 78 18.30 -8.39 27.15
C SER A 78 18.30 -9.68 27.98
N SER A 79 17.88 -9.65 29.25
CA SER A 79 17.41 -10.88 29.91
C SER A 79 16.07 -11.28 29.28
N GLU A 80 16.18 -12.00 28.16
CA GLU A 80 15.22 -12.77 27.35
C GLU A 80 13.73 -12.80 27.76
N PRO A 81 12.82 -12.72 26.75
CA PRO A 81 12.49 -13.93 26.01
C PRO A 81 12.64 -13.80 24.49
N THR A 82 13.45 -14.71 23.93
CA THR A 82 13.21 -15.47 22.70
C THR A 82 12.82 -14.67 21.44
N GLY A 83 13.78 -14.51 20.52
CA GLY A 83 13.67 -13.86 19.20
C GLY A 83 12.60 -14.37 18.22
N ARG A 84 11.68 -15.26 18.64
CA ARG A 84 10.44 -15.56 17.91
C ARG A 84 9.35 -14.53 18.15
N GLN A 85 9.34 -13.81 19.26
CA GLN A 85 8.19 -12.99 19.67
C GLN A 85 8.19 -11.58 19.04
N LEU A 86 9.36 -11.03 18.72
CA LEU A 86 9.49 -9.67 18.14
C LEU A 86 8.96 -9.55 16.70
N TRP A 87 9.03 -10.62 15.89
CA TRP A 87 8.48 -10.63 14.52
C TRP A 87 6.95 -10.53 14.48
N TRP A 88 6.26 -10.98 15.53
CA TRP A 88 4.79 -10.87 15.62
C TRP A 88 4.32 -9.47 15.95
N ILE A 89 5.12 -8.67 16.67
CA ILE A 89 4.78 -7.29 17.07
C ILE A 89 4.90 -6.34 15.87
N HIS A 90 5.85 -6.58 14.96
CA HIS A 90 5.96 -5.83 13.70
C HIS A 90 5.01 -6.32 12.60
N ARG A 91 4.28 -7.41 12.86
CA ARG A 91 3.19 -7.88 12.02
C ARG A 91 2.01 -6.96 12.26
N ARG A 92 2.08 -5.73 11.69
CA ARG A 92 0.94 -4.81 11.55
C ARG A 92 -0.29 -5.68 11.33
N THR A 93 -1.23 -5.59 12.25
CA THR A 93 -2.51 -6.29 12.20
C THR A 93 -3.18 -5.89 10.89
N LYS A 94 -2.91 -6.65 9.83
CA LYS A 94 -3.47 -6.41 8.51
C LYS A 94 -4.97 -6.44 8.71
N THR A 95 -5.63 -5.39 8.27
CA THR A 95 -7.08 -5.33 8.32
C THR A 95 -7.63 -6.60 7.65
N PRO A 96 -8.74 -7.17 8.15
CA PRO A 96 -9.35 -8.36 7.55
C PRO A 96 -9.61 -8.17 6.05
N GLU A 97 -9.88 -6.93 5.62
CA GLU A 97 -10.00 -6.51 4.22
C GLU A 97 -8.71 -6.74 3.42
N GLN A 98 -7.56 -6.29 3.93
CA GLN A 98 -6.28 -6.44 3.24
C GLN A 98 -5.85 -7.91 3.11
N ARG A 99 -6.31 -8.79 4.02
CA ARG A 99 -6.11 -10.24 3.89
C ARG A 99 -6.96 -10.82 2.76
N ARG A 100 -8.22 -10.39 2.62
CA ARG A 100 -9.12 -10.82 1.54
C ARG A 100 -8.59 -10.42 0.17
N GLU A 101 -8.16 -9.17 0.02
CA GLU A 101 -7.58 -8.67 -1.25
C GLU A 101 -6.36 -9.49 -1.69
N ARG A 102 -5.47 -9.84 -0.77
CA ARG A 102 -4.30 -10.67 -1.09
C ARG A 102 -4.66 -12.07 -1.55
N HIS A 103 -5.66 -12.70 -0.94
CA HIS A 103 -6.11 -14.03 -1.37
C HIS A 103 -6.79 -13.98 -2.74
N LEU A 104 -7.61 -12.96 -2.99
CA LEU A 104 -8.26 -12.76 -4.29
C LEU A 104 -7.25 -12.46 -5.40
N THR A 105 -6.36 -11.48 -5.19
CA THR A 105 -5.34 -11.10 -6.19
C THR A 105 -4.37 -12.24 -6.47
N SER A 106 -3.87 -12.91 -5.42
CA SER A 106 -2.97 -14.05 -5.59
C SER A 106 -3.66 -15.23 -6.29
N GLY A 107 -4.93 -15.48 -5.96
CA GLY A 107 -5.75 -16.49 -6.64
C GLY A 107 -5.98 -16.16 -8.11
N MET A 108 -6.30 -14.90 -8.42
CA MET A 108 -6.54 -14.42 -9.77
C MET A 108 -5.29 -14.53 -10.66
N ILE A 109 -4.12 -14.11 -10.15
CA ILE A 109 -2.84 -14.22 -10.88
C ILE A 109 -2.55 -15.68 -11.23
N LYS A 110 -2.70 -16.61 -10.27
CA LYS A 110 -2.46 -18.05 -10.49
C LYS A 110 -3.47 -18.67 -11.45
N PHE A 111 -4.73 -18.25 -11.37
CA PHE A 111 -5.79 -18.72 -12.26
C PHE A 111 -5.49 -18.35 -13.72
N PHE A 112 -5.18 -17.07 -13.98
CA PHE A 112 -4.84 -16.60 -15.33
C PHE A 112 -3.50 -17.15 -15.82
N SER A 113 -2.48 -17.25 -14.95
CA SER A 113 -1.20 -17.83 -15.36
C SER A 113 -1.36 -19.31 -15.72
N GLY A 114 -2.18 -20.06 -14.98
CA GLY A 114 -2.48 -21.47 -15.27
C GLY A 114 -3.29 -21.65 -16.54
N GLY A 115 -4.36 -20.87 -16.71
CA GLY A 115 -5.18 -20.90 -17.94
C GLY A 115 -4.36 -20.54 -19.18
N GLY A 116 -3.54 -19.49 -19.10
CA GLY A 116 -2.63 -19.10 -20.19
C GLY A 116 -1.60 -20.17 -20.52
N LEU A 117 -0.95 -20.75 -19.49
CA LEU A 117 0.01 -21.84 -19.67
C LEU A 117 -0.64 -23.09 -20.28
N SER A 118 -1.85 -23.43 -19.83
CA SER A 118 -2.63 -24.56 -20.34
C SER A 118 -2.94 -24.41 -21.83
N ILE A 119 -3.46 -23.24 -22.23
CA ILE A 119 -3.79 -22.94 -23.64
C ILE A 119 -2.51 -22.91 -24.49
N PHE A 120 -1.46 -22.29 -23.98
CA PHE A 120 -0.17 -22.23 -24.66
C PHE A 120 0.41 -23.63 -24.91
N LEU A 121 0.44 -24.50 -23.88
CA LEU A 121 0.94 -25.87 -24.01
C LEU A 121 0.10 -26.69 -24.98
N TYR A 122 -1.22 -26.51 -25.01
CA TYR A 122 -2.11 -27.17 -25.96
C TYR A 122 -1.76 -26.81 -27.42
N PHE A 123 -1.60 -25.52 -27.73
CA PHE A 123 -1.24 -25.10 -29.08
C PHE A 123 0.20 -25.48 -29.44
N LEU A 124 1.13 -25.36 -28.48
CA LEU A 124 2.53 -25.77 -28.67
C LEU A 124 2.62 -27.27 -28.97
N SER A 125 1.89 -28.11 -28.24
CA SER A 125 1.90 -29.55 -28.44
C SER A 125 1.29 -29.93 -29.79
N HIS A 126 0.19 -29.28 -30.20
CA HIS A 126 -0.37 -29.47 -31.53
C HIS A 126 0.59 -29.04 -32.66
N ALA A 127 1.25 -27.89 -32.49
CA ALA A 127 2.22 -27.40 -33.48
C ALA A 127 3.46 -28.31 -33.59
N LEU A 128 3.91 -28.88 -32.46
CA LEU A 128 4.98 -29.88 -32.44
C LEU A 128 4.58 -31.13 -33.22
N VAL A 129 3.42 -31.74 -32.92
CA VAL A 129 2.96 -32.95 -33.60
C VAL A 129 2.91 -32.78 -35.13
N LEU A 130 2.52 -31.59 -35.61
CA LEU A 130 2.46 -31.30 -37.04
C LEU A 130 3.83 -31.13 -37.71
N LYS A 131 4.91 -30.91 -36.94
CA LYS A 131 6.25 -30.64 -37.47
C LYS A 131 7.29 -31.72 -37.20
N LEU A 132 6.95 -32.80 -36.49
CA LEU A 132 7.89 -33.90 -36.28
C LEU A 132 8.08 -34.74 -37.55
N PRO A 133 9.31 -34.95 -38.04
CA PRO A 133 9.58 -35.87 -39.14
C PRO A 133 9.22 -37.32 -38.76
N PRO A 134 8.70 -38.13 -39.69
CA PRO A 134 8.28 -39.51 -39.42
C PRO A 134 9.43 -40.41 -38.92
N ASP A 135 10.68 -40.09 -39.29
CA ASP A 135 11.86 -40.86 -38.88
C ASP A 135 12.13 -40.79 -37.36
N VAL A 136 11.75 -39.69 -36.71
CA VAL A 136 11.91 -39.52 -35.26
C VAL A 136 10.82 -40.28 -34.51
N ILE A 137 9.61 -40.35 -35.07
CA ILE A 137 8.46 -41.05 -34.48
C ILE A 137 8.77 -42.55 -34.37
N ALA A 138 9.43 -43.14 -35.37
CA ALA A 138 9.77 -44.56 -35.39
C ALA A 138 10.78 -44.98 -34.31
N LYS A 139 11.57 -44.05 -33.76
CA LYS A 139 12.58 -44.33 -32.72
C LYS A 139 12.01 -44.33 -31.30
N ILE A 140 10.81 -43.83 -31.12
CA ILE A 140 10.21 -43.63 -29.81
C ILE A 140 9.29 -44.82 -29.50
N PRO A 141 9.52 -45.58 -28.41
CA PRO A 141 8.75 -46.79 -28.11
C PRO A 141 7.37 -46.51 -27.47
N PHE A 142 6.92 -45.26 -27.40
CA PHE A 142 5.67 -44.87 -26.75
C PHE A 142 4.74 -44.08 -27.68
N GLU A 143 3.43 -44.20 -27.45
CA GLU A 143 2.41 -43.45 -28.17
C GLU A 143 2.50 -41.96 -27.82
N ILE A 144 2.64 -41.10 -28.84
CA ILE A 144 2.80 -39.65 -28.66
C ILE A 144 1.45 -38.99 -28.31
N ASP A 145 0.34 -39.55 -28.83
CA ASP A 145 -0.99 -38.97 -28.70
C ASP A 145 -1.46 -38.83 -27.22
N PRO A 146 -1.27 -39.83 -26.34
CA PRO A 146 -1.54 -39.68 -24.91
C PRO A 146 -0.67 -38.62 -24.23
N VAL A 147 0.63 -38.54 -24.57
CA VAL A 147 1.56 -37.60 -23.94
C VAL A 147 1.15 -36.16 -24.25
N VAL A 148 0.78 -35.89 -25.51
CA VAL A 148 0.28 -34.60 -25.97
C VAL A 148 -1.00 -34.21 -25.22
N ARG A 149 -1.92 -35.16 -25.02
CA ARG A 149 -3.16 -34.94 -24.24
C ARG A 149 -2.92 -34.70 -22.76
N VAL A 150 -1.82 -35.19 -22.18
CA VAL A 150 -1.50 -34.97 -20.76
C VAL A 150 -0.70 -33.70 -20.56
N LEU A 151 0.10 -33.26 -21.55
CA LEU A 151 1.02 -32.14 -21.40
C LEU A 151 0.32 -30.83 -21.04
N TRP A 152 -0.85 -30.54 -21.63
CA TRP A 152 -1.60 -29.32 -21.32
C TRP A 152 -2.22 -29.31 -19.91
N LEU A 153 -2.46 -30.49 -19.31
CA LEU A 153 -2.98 -30.61 -17.94
C LEU A 153 -2.00 -30.08 -16.89
N VAL A 154 -0.71 -29.93 -17.22
CA VAL A 154 0.27 -29.29 -16.34
C VAL A 154 -0.14 -27.84 -16.04
N GLY A 155 -0.76 -27.14 -17.00
CA GLY A 155 -1.31 -25.80 -16.79
C GLY A 155 -2.59 -25.77 -15.94
N LEU A 156 -3.32 -26.88 -15.84
CA LEU A 156 -4.54 -27.01 -15.04
C LEU A 156 -4.24 -26.96 -13.53
N ILE A 157 -3.09 -27.48 -13.09
CA ILE A 157 -2.69 -27.52 -11.67
C ILE A 157 -2.66 -26.10 -11.05
N PRO A 158 -1.91 -25.12 -11.59
CA PRO A 158 -1.93 -23.75 -11.06
C PRO A 158 -3.30 -23.07 -11.19
N MET A 159 -4.10 -23.43 -12.20
CA MET A 159 -5.45 -22.91 -12.36
C MET A 159 -6.37 -23.35 -11.21
N LEU A 160 -6.37 -24.65 -10.88
CA LEU A 160 -7.14 -25.20 -9.75
C LEU A 160 -6.65 -24.64 -8.40
N ALA A 161 -5.33 -24.50 -8.22
CA ALA A 161 -4.77 -23.89 -7.02
C ALA A 161 -5.17 -22.40 -6.89
N GLY A 162 -5.20 -21.66 -8.00
CA GLY A 162 -5.69 -20.29 -8.06
C GLY A 162 -7.17 -20.19 -7.66
N LEU A 163 -8.01 -21.07 -8.20
CA LEU A 163 -9.44 -21.14 -7.87
C LEU A 163 -9.67 -21.40 -6.37
N GLY A 164 -8.89 -22.31 -5.77
CA GLY A 164 -8.94 -22.57 -4.33
C GLY A 164 -8.64 -21.32 -3.48
N HIS A 165 -7.66 -20.51 -3.89
CA HIS A 165 -7.36 -19.24 -3.21
C HIS A 165 -8.47 -18.19 -3.38
N ILE A 166 -9.12 -18.12 -4.54
CA ILE A 166 -10.25 -17.21 -4.76
C ILE A 166 -11.42 -17.61 -3.85
N LEU A 167 -11.79 -18.89 -3.81
CA LEU A 167 -12.85 -19.39 -2.94
C LEU A 167 -12.54 -19.17 -1.45
N ALA A 168 -11.30 -19.40 -1.03
CA ALA A 168 -10.85 -19.09 0.32
C ALA A 168 -10.96 -17.58 0.64
N GLY A 169 -10.68 -16.70 -0.32
CA GLY A 169 -10.86 -15.26 -0.17
C GLY A 169 -12.33 -14.84 -0.09
N LEU A 170 -13.22 -15.51 -0.82
CA LEU A 170 -14.66 -15.22 -0.84
C LEU A 170 -15.40 -15.72 0.42
N THR A 171 -14.91 -16.79 1.04
CA THR A 171 -15.53 -17.37 2.26
C THR A 171 -15.25 -16.59 3.53
N ILE A 172 -14.25 -15.70 3.55
CA ILE A 172 -13.98 -14.82 4.69
C ILE A 172 -15.04 -13.72 4.73
N ARG A 173 -15.99 -13.84 5.68
CA ARG A 173 -16.99 -12.79 5.92
C ARG A 173 -16.30 -11.50 6.35
N PRO A 174 -16.69 -10.34 5.80
CA PRO A 174 -16.21 -9.07 6.31
C PRO A 174 -16.62 -8.96 7.78
N ALA A 175 -15.66 -8.65 8.65
CA ALA A 175 -15.98 -8.33 10.04
C ALA A 175 -16.99 -7.17 10.03
N PRO A 176 -18.10 -7.25 10.78
CA PRO A 176 -19.01 -6.12 10.88
C PRO A 176 -18.17 -4.93 11.33
N LEU A 177 -18.26 -3.83 10.57
CA LEU A 177 -17.62 -2.57 10.91
C LEU A 177 -17.98 -2.32 12.37
N LYS A 178 -16.99 -2.44 13.27
CA LYS A 178 -17.15 -2.05 14.65
C LYS A 178 -17.38 -0.55 14.56
N GLN A 179 -18.66 -0.18 14.60
CA GLN A 179 -19.12 1.20 14.53
C GLN A 179 -18.24 1.93 15.52
N ILE A 180 -17.47 2.90 15.02
CA ILE A 180 -16.64 3.74 15.86
C ILE A 180 -17.65 4.39 16.79
N GLU A 181 -17.76 3.82 17.99
CA GLU A 181 -18.49 4.35 19.10
C GLU A 181 -17.77 5.67 19.35
N PHE A 182 -18.30 6.73 18.74
CA PHE A 182 -17.86 8.08 19.02
C PHE A 182 -17.92 8.16 20.54
N PRO A 183 -16.80 8.46 21.22
CA PRO A 183 -16.84 8.63 22.66
C PRO A 183 -17.96 9.63 22.90
N GLU A 184 -19.00 9.16 23.59
CA GLU A 184 -20.17 9.93 23.95
C GLU A 184 -19.64 11.27 24.41
N GLN A 185 -19.94 12.31 23.61
CA GLN A 185 -19.46 13.66 23.87
C GLN A 185 -19.95 13.98 25.28
N SER A 186 -19.05 13.84 26.25
CA SER A 186 -19.29 14.32 27.59
C SER A 186 -19.63 15.79 27.37
N PRO A 187 -20.88 16.23 27.62
CA PRO A 187 -21.24 17.60 27.39
C PRO A 187 -20.23 18.42 28.18
N LEU A 188 -19.48 19.28 27.49
CA LEU A 188 -18.60 20.24 28.14
C LEU A 188 -19.49 21.00 29.13
N ARG A 189 -19.41 20.62 30.40
CA ARG A 189 -19.96 21.36 31.51
C ARG A 189 -19.07 22.59 31.61
N ILE A 190 -19.47 23.64 30.91
CA ILE A 190 -18.94 24.97 31.13
C ILE A 190 -19.50 25.37 32.49
N ASP A 191 -18.74 25.13 33.56
CA ASP A 191 -18.99 25.77 34.83
C ASP A 191 -18.67 27.26 34.62
N SER A 192 -19.70 28.04 34.26
CA SER A 192 -19.61 29.48 34.14
C SER A 192 -19.67 30.11 35.53
N GLU A 193 -18.61 29.97 36.32
CA GLU A 193 -18.28 30.97 37.34
C GLU A 193 -17.55 32.12 36.64
N PHE A 194 -18.30 32.92 35.89
CA PHE A 194 -17.87 34.25 35.54
C PHE A 194 -18.93 35.22 36.04
N GLU A 195 -18.48 36.11 36.93
CA GLU A 195 -19.23 37.19 37.54
C GLU A 195 -20.18 37.86 36.54
N ARG A 196 -21.45 37.90 36.93
CA ARG A 196 -22.49 38.74 36.37
C ARG A 196 -22.05 40.21 36.45
N LYS A 197 -21.49 40.74 35.35
CA LYS A 197 -21.59 42.17 35.04
C LYS A 197 -22.84 42.37 34.22
N ASP A 198 -23.79 43.10 34.82
CA ASP A 198 -25.01 43.56 34.17
C ASP A 198 -24.67 44.36 32.92
N TYR A 199 -25.00 43.79 31.75
CA TYR A 199 -25.16 44.53 30.53
C TYR A 199 -26.63 44.44 30.12
N THR A 200 -27.21 45.63 30.00
CA THR A 200 -28.57 45.93 29.57
C THR A 200 -28.93 45.21 28.27
N ALA A 201 -30.12 44.62 28.29
CA ALA A 201 -30.74 43.90 27.19
C ALA A 201 -30.97 44.83 25.99
N GLU A 202 -30.28 44.56 24.89
CA GLU A 202 -30.67 45.06 23.58
C GLU A 202 -30.73 43.89 22.59
N SER A 203 -31.92 43.75 22.00
CA SER A 203 -32.37 42.72 21.06
C SER A 203 -31.31 42.13 20.13
N THR A 204 -31.13 40.82 20.20
CA THR A 204 -30.76 40.02 19.02
C THR A 204 -31.71 38.84 18.87
N VAL A 205 -32.65 39.00 17.93
CA VAL A 205 -33.47 37.93 17.38
C VAL A 205 -32.53 36.89 16.78
N VAL A 206 -32.43 35.73 17.42
CA VAL A 206 -31.71 34.58 16.89
C VAL A 206 -32.56 33.98 15.77
N ASN A 207 -32.20 34.31 14.53
CA ASN A 207 -32.79 33.71 13.36
C ASN A 207 -32.40 32.22 13.30
N ARG A 208 -33.39 31.35 13.11
CA ARG A 208 -33.24 29.89 13.07
C ARG A 208 -32.38 29.54 11.87
N ARG A 209 -31.15 29.06 12.09
CA ARG A 209 -30.22 28.66 11.03
C ARG A 209 -30.78 27.42 10.32
N GLU A 210 -31.26 27.62 9.10
CA GLU A 210 -31.67 26.56 8.19
C GLU A 210 -30.43 25.71 7.81
N PRO A 211 -30.52 24.37 7.78
CA PRO A 211 -29.40 23.53 7.40
C PRO A 211 -29.00 23.81 5.94
N PRO A 212 -27.70 23.82 5.62
CA PRO A 212 -27.24 24.10 4.26
C PRO A 212 -27.80 23.06 3.28
N GLN A 213 -28.36 23.54 2.17
CA GLN A 213 -28.88 22.71 1.09
C GLN A 213 -27.79 21.74 0.59
N SER A 214 -28.17 20.47 0.47
CA SER A 214 -27.33 19.41 -0.06
C SER A 214 -26.83 19.77 -1.46
N VAL A 215 -25.51 19.64 -1.67
CA VAL A 215 -24.81 19.96 -2.92
C VAL A 215 -25.14 18.96 -4.05
N THR A 216 -25.95 17.94 -3.78
CA THR A 216 -26.32 16.91 -4.76
C THR A 216 -27.30 17.37 -5.84
N ASP A 217 -28.04 18.47 -5.63
CA ASP A 217 -29.21 18.76 -6.48
C ASP A 217 -28.92 19.68 -7.67
N ARG A 218 -27.67 20.17 -7.82
CA ARG A 218 -27.31 21.14 -8.88
C ARG A 218 -26.63 20.57 -10.14
N THR A 219 -26.38 19.27 -10.25
CA THR A 219 -25.62 18.73 -11.41
C THR A 219 -26.44 17.95 -12.44
N THR A 220 -27.73 17.68 -12.20
CA THR A 220 -28.55 16.93 -13.16
C THR A 220 -29.26 17.79 -14.21
N ASN A 221 -29.37 19.11 -14.05
CA ASN A 221 -30.13 19.98 -14.98
C ASN A 221 -29.32 20.53 -16.18
N ILE A 222 -28.03 20.22 -16.33
CA ILE A 222 -27.21 20.81 -17.41
C ILE A 222 -27.24 19.98 -18.71
N LEU A 223 -27.72 18.73 -18.67
CA LEU A 223 -27.69 17.84 -19.83
C LEU A 223 -28.99 17.81 -20.65
N GLU A 224 -30.13 18.28 -20.15
CA GLU A 224 -31.40 18.21 -20.89
C GLU A 224 -31.54 19.32 -21.97
N HIS A 225 -30.87 20.46 -21.83
CA HIS A 225 -31.04 21.60 -22.74
C HIS A 225 -30.26 21.48 -24.07
N LYS A 226 -29.58 20.36 -24.36
CA LYS A 226 -28.72 20.24 -25.55
C LYS A 226 -29.15 19.19 -26.59
N ILE A 227 -30.33 18.58 -26.43
CA ILE A 227 -30.82 17.51 -27.32
C ILE A 227 -32.04 17.97 -28.18
N GLY A 228 -32.49 19.23 -28.04
CA GLY A 228 -33.61 19.77 -28.82
C GLY A 228 -33.28 21.07 -29.55
N SER A 229 -32.49 21.01 -30.62
CA SER A 229 -32.49 21.97 -31.74
C SER A 229 -31.81 21.37 -32.95
#